data_AF-A0A655EDH8-F1
#
_entry.id   AF-A0A655EDH8-F1
#
_cell.length_a   1.000
_cell.length_b   1.000
_cell.length_c   1.000
_cell.angle_alpha   90.00
_cell.angle_beta   90.00
_cell.angle_gamma   90.00
#
_symmetry.space_group_name_H-M   'P 1'
#
loop_
_entity.id
_entity.type
_entity.pdbx_description
1 polymer ?
#
loop_
_entity_poly.entity_id
_entity_poly.type
_entity_poly.pdbx_seq_one_letter_code
_entity_poly.pdbx_strand_id
1 'polypeptide(L)'
;MGIAGVPFAEHGLFYFEDQHCRVWGALFSCVSHGPFALQEDEVSEVCWLTPEEITARCDEFTPDSLKALALWMTRNAKNEAALQEKPEETE
;
A
#
# COMPACT_ATOMS: atom_id res chain seq x y z
N MET A 1 12.85 0.07 7.36
CA MET A 1 12.23 1.41 7.43
C MET A 1 12.41 2.09 8.78
N GLY A 2 12.38 1.37 9.91
CA GLY A 2 12.69 1.96 11.23
C GLY A 2 11.67 2.97 11.76
N ILE A 3 10.46 2.98 11.20
CA ILE A 3 9.36 3.84 11.66
C ILE A 3 8.57 3.14 12.77
N ALA A 4 8.21 3.89 13.81
CA ALA A 4 7.42 3.40 14.93
C ALA A 4 6.37 4.45 15.35
N GLY A 5 5.22 3.99 15.85
CA GLY A 5 4.15 4.87 16.36
C GLY A 5 3.32 5.59 15.30
N VAL A 6 3.49 5.27 14.01
CA VAL A 6 2.67 5.82 12.93
C VAL A 6 1.35 5.03 12.86
N PRO A 7 0.18 5.70 12.83
CA PRO A 7 -1.10 5.01 12.74
C PRO A 7 -1.24 4.26 11.41
N PHE A 8 -1.70 3.01 11.50
CA PHE A 8 -1.96 2.17 10.33
C PHE A 8 -3.47 2.13 10.06
N ALA A 9 -3.85 2.36 8.81
CA ALA A 9 -5.18 2.05 8.33
C ALA A 9 -5.19 0.60 7.81
N GLU A 10 -6.11 -0.21 8.31
CA GLU A 10 -6.31 -1.59 7.88
C GLU A 10 -7.23 -1.65 6.67
N HIS A 11 -6.87 -2.47 5.67
CA HIS A 11 -7.63 -2.62 4.42
C HIS A 11 -8.07 -4.07 4.19
N GLY A 12 -8.00 -4.92 5.21
CA GLY A 12 -8.40 -6.33 5.16
C GLY A 12 -7.38 -7.26 4.51
N LEU A 13 -7.82 -8.48 4.20
CA LEU A 13 -6.94 -9.56 3.72
C LEU A 13 -7.01 -9.74 2.20
N PHE A 14 -6.00 -10.42 1.65
CA PHE A 14 -6.00 -10.94 0.29
C PHE A 14 -5.18 -12.22 0.17
N TYR A 15 -5.54 -13.08 -0.77
CA TYR A 15 -4.77 -14.26 -1.14
C TYR A 15 -4.00 -13.99 -2.43
N PHE A 16 -2.72 -14.37 -2.48
CA PHE A 16 -1.89 -14.38 -3.69
C PHE A 16 -1.19 -15.74 -3.85
N GLU A 17 -1.10 -16.20 -5.09
CA GLU A 17 -0.42 -17.43 -5.46
C GLU A 17 0.21 -17.25 -6.84
N ASP A 18 1.47 -17.65 -6.94
CA ASP A 18 2.19 -17.83 -8.20
C ASP A 18 3.09 -19.07 -8.14
N GLN A 19 4.04 -19.17 -9.06
CA GLN A 19 4.98 -20.31 -9.11
C GLN A 19 6.00 -20.30 -7.96
N HIS A 20 6.20 -19.17 -7.30
CA HIS A 20 7.24 -18.95 -6.29
C HIS A 20 6.68 -18.91 -4.86
N CYS A 21 5.43 -18.48 -4.67
CA CYS A 21 4.84 -18.34 -3.34
C CYS A 21 3.32 -18.53 -3.30
N ARG A 22 2.84 -18.82 -2.09
CA ARG A 22 1.42 -18.80 -1.69
C ARG A 22 1.32 -18.01 -0.40
N VAL A 23 0.58 -16.91 -0.41
CA VAL A 23 0.54 -15.98 0.72
C VAL A 23 -0.89 -15.51 1.00
N TRP A 24 -1.22 -15.49 2.30
CA TRP A 24 -2.33 -14.73 2.84
C TRP A 24 -1.77 -13.41 3.39
N GLY A 25 -1.98 -12.33 2.64
CA GLY A 25 -1.49 -11.01 2.99
C GLY A 25 -2.53 -10.20 3.76
N ALA A 26 -2.11 -9.53 4.83
CA ALA A 26 -2.88 -8.49 5.49
C ALA A 26 -2.41 -7.11 4.97
N LEU A 27 -3.35 -6.29 4.51
CA LEU A 27 -3.05 -5.02 3.84
C LEU A 27 -3.22 -3.85 4.79
N PHE A 28 -2.17 -3.03 4.91
CA PHE A 28 -2.16 -1.81 5.71
C PHE A 28 -1.62 -0.63 4.90
N SER A 29 -2.02 0.59 5.25
CA SER A 29 -1.39 1.81 4.75
C SER A 29 -1.04 2.75 5.90
N CYS A 30 0.03 3.54 5.72
CA CYS A 30 0.42 4.59 6.66
C CYS A 30 1.02 5.77 5.90
N VAL A 31 1.07 6.93 6.54
CA VAL A 31 1.71 8.14 6.00
C VAL A 31 2.88 8.51 6.91
N SER A 32 4.09 8.53 6.37
CA SER A 32 5.31 8.92 7.08
C SER A 32 6.21 9.72 6.15
N HIS A 33 6.83 10.78 6.68
CA HIS A 33 7.76 11.63 5.93
C HIS A 33 9.23 11.33 6.28
N GLY A 34 9.48 10.20 6.95
CA GLY A 34 10.78 9.87 7.52
C GLY A 34 11.07 10.64 8.83
N PRO A 35 12.32 10.63 9.32
CA PRO A 35 13.48 9.95 8.73
C PRO A 35 13.35 8.42 8.75
N PHE A 36 13.90 7.75 7.73
CA PHE A 36 13.92 6.29 7.66
C PHE A 36 15.27 5.75 8.13
N ALA A 37 15.24 4.84 9.10
CA ALA A 37 16.41 4.05 9.47
C ALA A 37 16.37 2.74 8.66
N LEU A 38 17.17 2.70 7.59
CA LEU A 38 17.29 1.52 6.73
C LEU A 38 18.27 0.52 7.35
N GLN A 39 18.02 -0.76 7.11
CA GLN A 39 18.90 -1.86 7.50
C GLN A 39 19.43 -2.47 6.20
N GLU A 40 20.76 -2.48 6.02
CA GLU A 40 21.41 -2.91 4.77
C GLU A 40 21.07 -4.36 4.40
N ASP A 41 20.86 -5.22 5.40
CA ASP A 41 20.45 -6.62 5.21
C ASP A 41 19.03 -6.78 4.62
N GLU A 42 18.19 -5.75 4.73
CA GLU A 42 16.78 -5.79 4.30
C GLU A 42 16.52 -4.91 3.06
N VAL A 43 17.09 -3.70 3.04
CA VAL A 43 16.77 -2.67 2.04
C VAL A 43 18.02 -1.88 1.68
N SER A 44 18.39 -1.92 0.39
CA SER A 44 19.52 -1.15 -0.15
C SER A 44 19.17 0.32 -0.43
N GLU A 45 17.93 0.60 -0.87
CA GLU A 45 17.48 1.93 -1.26
C GLU A 45 15.96 2.08 -1.09
N VAL A 46 15.49 3.31 -0.87
CA VAL A 46 14.08 3.67 -0.88
C VAL A 46 13.82 4.86 -1.79
N CYS A 47 12.79 4.77 -2.61
CA CYS A 47 12.39 5.81 -3.56
C CYS A 47 10.91 6.14 -3.41
N TRP A 48 10.58 7.42 -3.55
CA TRP A 48 9.19 7.86 -3.70
C TRP A 48 8.82 7.75 -5.17
N LEU A 49 7.76 7.01 -5.47
CA LEU A 49 7.25 6.79 -6.83
C LEU A 49 5.74 6.98 -6.85
N THR A 50 5.22 7.46 -7.98
CA THR A 50 3.78 7.49 -8.21
C THR A 50 3.26 6.11 -8.65
N PRO A 51 1.95 5.81 -8.50
CA PRO A 51 1.37 4.56 -8.99
C PRO A 51 1.58 4.35 -10.50
N GLU A 52 1.59 5.42 -11.29
CA GLU A 52 1.85 5.36 -12.73
C GLU A 52 3.28 4.94 -13.04
N GLU A 53 4.26 5.49 -12.32
CA GLU A 53 5.67 5.11 -12.44
C GLU A 53 5.91 3.65 -12.05
N ILE A 54 5.25 3.19 -10.97
CA ILE A 54 5.30 1.79 -10.52
C ILE A 54 4.70 0.87 -11.59
N THR A 55 3.56 1.25 -12.17
CA THR A 55 2.88 0.46 -13.21
C THR A 55 3.74 0.37 -14.48
N ALA A 56 4.39 1.46 -14.88
CA ALA A 56 5.28 1.48 -16.04
C ALA A 56 6.54 0.62 -15.85
N ARG A 57 6.96 0.39 -14.60
CA ARG A 57 8.13 -0.41 -14.21
C ARG A 57 7.72 -1.72 -13.51
N CYS A 58 6.54 -2.25 -13.78
CA CYS A 58 5.97 -3.38 -13.03
C CYS A 58 6.87 -4.62 -13.00
N ASP A 59 7.67 -4.85 -14.04
CA ASP A 59 8.61 -5.98 -14.11
C ASP A 59 9.75 -5.90 -13.07
N GLU A 60 9.99 -4.73 -12.46
CA GLU A 60 10.99 -4.53 -11.41
C GLU A 60 10.47 -4.85 -10.00
N PHE A 61 9.16 -5.06 -9.83
CA PHE A 61 8.52 -5.24 -8.54
C PHE A 61 8.05 -6.68 -8.31
N THR A 62 7.90 -7.07 -7.06
CA THR A 62 7.36 -8.39 -6.75
C THR A 62 5.87 -8.47 -7.10
N PRO A 63 5.40 -9.54 -7.74
CA PRO A 63 4.00 -9.63 -8.18
C PRO A 63 2.96 -9.51 -7.05
N ASP A 64 3.31 -9.99 -5.86
CA ASP A 64 2.46 -9.93 -4.67
C ASP A 64 2.28 -8.51 -4.14
N SER A 65 3.35 -7.71 -4.13
CA SER A 65 3.32 -6.30 -3.70
C SER A 65 2.54 -5.43 -4.69
N LEU A 66 2.65 -5.69 -6.00
CA LEU A 66 1.83 -5.03 -7.02
C LEU A 66 0.34 -5.33 -6.82
N LYS A 67 -0.02 -6.57 -6.49
CA LYS A 67 -1.41 -6.93 -6.16
C LYS A 67 -1.90 -6.21 -4.90
N ALA A 68 -1.06 -6.13 -3.87
CA ALA A 68 -1.37 -5.41 -2.65
C ALA A 68 -1.67 -3.92 -2.93
N LEU A 69 -0.83 -3.27 -3.74
CA LEU A 69 -1.01 -1.87 -4.15
C LEU A 69 -2.30 -1.67 -4.96
N ALA A 70 -2.56 -2.52 -5.97
CA ALA A 70 -3.77 -2.43 -6.78
C ALA A 70 -5.06 -2.60 -5.94
N LEU A 71 -5.03 -3.51 -4.96
CA LEU A 71 -6.14 -3.71 -4.02
C LEU A 71 -6.33 -2.49 -3.12
N TRP A 72 -5.24 -1.90 -2.62
CA TRP A 72 -5.31 -0.67 -1.84
C TRP A 72 -5.93 0.47 -2.66
N MET A 73 -5.47 0.70 -3.89
CA MET A 73 -6.02 1.75 -4.77
C MET A 73 -7.51 1.54 -5.03
N THR A 74 -7.93 0.30 -5.30
CA THR A 74 -9.34 -0.03 -5.55
C THR A 74 -10.22 0.18 -4.31
N ARG A 75 -9.71 -0.17 -3.12
CA ARG A 75 -10.44 -0.03 -1.85
C ARG A 75 -10.49 1.43 -1.39
N ASN A 76 -9.40 2.17 -1.57
CA ASN A 76 -9.31 3.56 -1.16
C ASN A 76 -10.11 4.49 -2.08
N ALA A 77 -10.11 4.26 -3.40
CA ALA A 77 -10.96 5.02 -4.33
C ALA A 77 -12.46 4.88 -3.99
N LYS A 78 -12.88 3.70 -3.50
CA LYS A 78 -14.25 3.48 -3.00
C LYS A 78 -14.52 4.24 -1.70
N ASN A 79 -13.54 4.35 -0.82
CA ASN A 79 -13.66 5.11 0.43
C ASN A 79 -13.76 6.62 0.16
N GLU A 80 -12.97 7.16 -0.79
CA GLU A 80 -13.08 8.56 -1.20
C GLU A 80 -14.44 8.87 -1.86
N ALA A 81 -14.95 7.97 -2.70
CA ALA A 81 -16.30 8.09 -3.27
C ALA A 81 -17.40 8.04 -2.19
N ALA A 82 -17.31 7.11 -1.24
CA ALA A 82 -18.28 6.97 -0.15
C ALA A 82 -18.28 8.18 0.83
N LEU A 83 -17.15 8.87 0.97
CA LEU A 83 -17.05 10.11 1.74
C LEU A 83 -17.73 11.30 1.04
N GLN A 84 -17.79 11.29 -0.29
CA GLN A 84 -18.46 12.34 -1.08
C GLN A 84 -19.99 12.15 -1.17
N GLU A 85 -20.51 10.96 -0.87
CA GLU A 85 -21.95 10.65 -0.95
C GLU A 85 -22.73 10.88 0.36
N LYS A 86 -22.10 11.36 1.45
CA LYS A 86 -22.83 11.76 2.66
C LYS A 86 -23.42 13.17 2.45
N PRO A 87 -24.75 13.34 2.37
CA PRO A 87 -25.33 14.66 2.35
C PRO A 87 -25.05 15.34 3.70
N GLU A 88 -24.61 16.59 3.60
CA GLU A 88 -24.47 17.54 4.70
C GLU A 88 -25.85 17.72 5.35
N GLU A 89 -26.17 16.93 6.38
CA GLU A 89 -27.32 17.20 7.25
C GLU A 89 -27.07 18.55 7.93
N THR A 90 -27.79 19.55 7.44
CA THR A 90 -27.83 20.92 7.93
C THR A 90 -28.54 20.92 9.29
N GLU A 91 -27.89 21.41 10.33
CA GLU A 91 -28.56 21.93 11.54
C GLU A 91 -28.21 23.40 11.73
#